data_AF-A0A6A6VBR7-F1
#
_entry.id   AF-A0A6A6VBR7-F1
#
_cell.length_a   1.000
_cell.length_b   1.000
_cell.length_c   1.000
_cell.angle_alpha   90.00
_cell.angle_beta   90.00
_cell.angle_gamma   90.00
#
_symmetry.space_group_name_H-M   'P 1'
#
loop_
_entity.id
_entity.type
_entity.pdbx_description
1 polymer ?
#
loop_
_entity_poly.entity_id
_entity_poly.type
_entity_poly.pdbx_seq_one_letter_code
_entity_poly.pdbx_strand_id
1 'polypeptide(L)'
;MPVAYYTPPPLPMPAYPSVSSRTPSRTPSRAPSRSHSLTMMPVRTRNRSLSVRSKDSSGGRSMPKHRFTMASLRGMQQPDLSKKLYKLIKAENHAIGAYETAGRERIAIAQQLSDWGEATGDDALSDVSDKLGVLMAEIAEQEDAYAQALEEYRGVLKQIRNTESSVSDEIAKLKYKEPQSTKIVQLEQELVRAEAQSLVAEAQLTNITRQKFKEAFDIHLAATIERAEKQIMLAKQARRLLNLLDDTPIVPGDAHPAFEGMDAGRQILNDAEDDLRNWQPNMEPILSTAGALSVGAMPGGSGRAGPGSVVQGSETGQGIEATEQSGLDRGARSRSASAESQNRVASG
;
A
#
# COMPACT_ATOMS: atom_id res chain seq x y z
N MET A 1 43.16 -18.61 -23.76
CA MET A 1 43.17 -19.47 -22.56
C MET A 1 42.12 -18.93 -21.60
N PRO A 2 40.96 -19.58 -21.43
CA PRO A 2 39.92 -19.11 -20.52
C PRO A 2 40.24 -19.48 -19.07
N VAL A 3 40.09 -18.52 -18.16
CA VAL A 3 40.29 -18.67 -16.72
C VAL A 3 39.01 -19.29 -16.14
N ALA A 4 39.09 -20.52 -15.64
CA ALA A 4 37.99 -21.21 -14.99
C ALA A 4 37.87 -20.74 -13.53
N TYR A 5 36.72 -20.17 -13.17
CA TYR A 5 36.38 -19.85 -11.78
C TYR A 5 35.98 -21.14 -11.05
N TYR A 6 36.75 -21.50 -10.02
CA TYR A 6 36.50 -22.66 -9.17
C TYR A 6 35.49 -22.27 -8.07
N THR A 7 34.27 -22.80 -8.13
CA THR A 7 33.26 -22.65 -7.07
C THR A 7 33.44 -23.77 -6.02
N PRO A 8 33.67 -23.46 -4.74
CA PRO A 8 33.78 -24.48 -3.69
C PRO A 8 32.42 -25.15 -3.39
N PRO A 9 32.40 -26.42 -2.97
CA PRO A 9 31.18 -27.15 -2.65
C PRO A 9 30.52 -26.67 -1.34
N PRO A 10 29.20 -26.84 -1.18
CA PRO A 10 28.47 -26.41 0.02
C PRO A 10 28.83 -27.23 1.25
N LEU A 11 28.87 -26.57 2.42
CA LEU A 11 29.13 -27.18 3.73
C LEU A 11 27.97 -28.09 4.17
N PRO A 12 28.23 -29.22 4.86
CA PRO A 12 27.19 -30.11 5.37
C PRO A 12 26.46 -29.51 6.58
N MET A 13 25.13 -29.64 6.59
CA MET A 13 24.23 -29.21 7.66
C MET A 13 24.34 -30.11 8.92
N PRO A 14 24.17 -29.58 10.14
CA PRO A 14 24.21 -30.36 11.36
C PRO A 14 22.99 -31.29 11.52
N ALA A 15 23.24 -32.54 11.92
CA ALA A 15 22.22 -33.57 12.14
C ALA A 15 21.53 -33.39 13.51
N TYR A 16 20.21 -33.27 13.51
CA TYR A 16 19.39 -33.33 14.73
C TYR A 16 19.06 -34.78 15.08
N PRO A 17 19.17 -35.21 16.35
CA PRO A 17 18.81 -36.57 16.75
C PRO A 17 17.29 -36.77 16.86
N SER A 18 16.78 -37.83 16.21
CA SER A 18 15.37 -38.25 16.28
C SER A 18 15.05 -38.97 17.59
N VAL A 19 14.01 -38.53 18.29
CA VAL A 19 13.46 -39.24 19.46
C VAL A 19 12.37 -40.20 19.00
N SER A 20 12.63 -41.50 19.15
CA SER A 20 11.69 -42.58 18.83
C SER A 20 10.85 -42.95 20.04
N SER A 21 9.55 -43.13 19.81
CA SER A 21 8.49 -43.54 20.73
C SER A 21 8.69 -44.93 21.37
N ARG A 22 8.37 -45.08 22.66
CA ARG A 22 7.99 -46.37 23.26
C ARG A 22 7.13 -46.21 24.51
N THR A 23 5.97 -46.87 24.50
CA THR A 23 5.10 -47.18 25.66
C THR A 23 5.59 -48.45 26.37
N PRO A 24 5.19 -48.70 27.64
CA PRO A 24 4.18 -49.75 27.87
C PRO A 24 3.24 -49.50 29.08
N SER A 25 2.28 -50.43 29.26
CA SER A 25 1.03 -50.36 30.05
C SER A 25 0.96 -51.25 31.32
N ARG A 26 0.06 -50.87 32.26
CA ARG A 26 -0.82 -51.64 33.22
C ARG A 26 -0.31 -52.16 34.60
N THR A 27 -0.74 -51.45 35.67
CA THR A 27 -1.53 -51.76 36.93
C THR A 27 -1.51 -53.16 37.62
N PRO A 28 -2.07 -53.40 38.87
CA PRO A 28 -2.72 -52.53 39.91
C PRO A 28 -2.36 -52.81 41.41
N SER A 29 -2.87 -51.98 42.35
CA SER A 29 -3.59 -52.37 43.62
C SER A 29 -3.16 -51.73 44.97
N ARG A 30 -4.20 -51.21 45.67
CA ARG A 30 -4.45 -51.13 47.14
C ARG A 30 -4.18 -49.82 47.91
N ALA A 31 -5.28 -49.24 48.42
CA ALA A 31 -5.45 -48.13 49.37
C ALA A 31 -5.59 -48.65 50.84
N PRO A 32 -6.02 -47.90 51.90
CA PRO A 32 -6.36 -46.46 52.04
C PRO A 32 -5.91 -45.77 53.37
N SER A 33 -6.09 -44.45 53.50
CA SER A 33 -7.00 -43.78 54.49
C SER A 33 -6.60 -42.35 54.90
N ARG A 34 -7.55 -41.41 54.63
CA ARG A 34 -8.07 -40.28 55.44
C ARG A 34 -7.10 -39.18 55.93
N SER A 35 -7.42 -37.88 55.93
CA SER A 35 -8.62 -37.04 55.68
C SER A 35 -8.17 -35.57 55.94
N HIS A 36 -8.45 -34.52 55.16
CA HIS A 36 -9.68 -33.70 55.04
C HIS A 36 -9.35 -32.59 53.98
N SER A 37 -10.15 -32.35 52.92
CA SER A 37 -11.25 -31.34 52.83
C SER A 37 -10.76 -29.88 52.99
N LEU A 38 -10.89 -28.87 52.09
CA LEU A 38 -11.79 -28.61 50.94
C LEU A 38 -11.22 -27.52 49.98
N THR A 39 -11.27 -27.83 48.66
CA THR A 39 -11.85 -27.02 47.55
C THR A 39 -11.11 -25.76 47.06
N MET A 40 -10.36 -25.77 45.94
CA MET A 40 -10.67 -25.94 44.50
C MET A 40 -11.29 -24.72 43.76
N MET A 41 -10.45 -24.10 42.92
CA MET A 41 -10.75 -23.50 41.62
C MET A 41 -10.54 -24.57 40.50
N PRO A 42 -10.69 -24.32 39.17
CA PRO A 42 -11.48 -23.37 38.36
C PRO A 42 -12.16 -24.06 37.12
N VAL A 43 -12.75 -23.26 36.22
CA VAL A 43 -12.61 -23.28 34.72
C VAL A 43 -13.92 -23.08 33.93
N ARG A 44 -13.74 -22.24 32.89
CA ARG A 44 -14.62 -21.77 31.81
C ARG A 44 -15.36 -22.86 31.02
N THR A 45 -16.58 -22.52 30.57
CA THR A 45 -17.22 -23.17 29.42
C THR A 45 -18.02 -22.15 28.59
N ARG A 46 -17.73 -22.08 27.28
CA ARG A 46 -18.58 -21.45 26.25
C ARG A 46 -19.82 -22.33 26.02
N ASN A 47 -20.99 -21.73 25.81
CA ASN A 47 -22.04 -22.26 24.92
C ASN A 47 -23.03 -21.18 24.48
N ARG A 48 -23.34 -21.18 23.18
CA ARG A 48 -24.43 -20.46 22.52
C ARG A 48 -25.79 -20.95 23.04
N SER A 49 -26.76 -20.05 23.19
CA SER A 49 -28.16 -20.38 22.97
C SER A 49 -28.96 -19.18 22.48
N LEU A 50 -29.77 -19.46 21.47
CA LEU A 50 -30.72 -18.58 20.81
C LEU A 50 -31.88 -18.29 21.76
N SER A 51 -32.29 -17.03 21.88
CA SER A 51 -33.54 -16.65 22.55
C SER A 51 -34.42 -15.85 21.60
N VAL A 52 -35.50 -16.49 21.17
CA VAL A 52 -36.65 -15.88 20.52
C VAL A 52 -37.65 -15.58 21.62
N ARG A 53 -37.98 -14.30 21.86
CA ARG A 53 -39.23 -13.95 22.53
C ARG A 53 -39.74 -12.59 22.08
N SER A 54 -40.99 -12.62 21.63
CA SER A 54 -41.85 -11.56 21.11
C SER A 54 -42.41 -10.63 22.20
N LYS A 55 -42.70 -9.36 21.85
CA LYS A 55 -44.06 -8.74 21.94
C LYS A 55 -44.06 -7.23 21.58
N ASP A 56 -44.59 -6.95 20.39
CA ASP A 56 -45.64 -5.98 19.98
C ASP A 56 -45.62 -4.48 20.37
N SER A 57 -45.59 -3.60 19.35
CA SER A 57 -46.59 -2.50 19.17
C SER A 57 -46.38 -1.68 17.88
N SER A 58 -47.46 -1.63 17.08
CA SER A 58 -47.93 -0.52 16.21
C SER A 58 -46.98 0.19 15.24
N GLY A 59 -47.20 0.01 13.94
CA GLY A 59 -46.76 0.95 12.90
C GLY A 59 -46.70 0.31 11.52
N GLY A 60 -47.73 0.51 10.70
CA GLY A 60 -47.77 -0.03 9.34
C GLY A 60 -46.66 0.54 8.44
N ARG A 61 -45.87 -0.34 7.82
CA ARG A 61 -45.41 -0.22 6.41
C ARG A 61 -44.46 -1.35 6.03
N SER A 62 -44.76 -1.95 4.88
CA SER A 62 -43.84 -2.57 3.93
C SER A 62 -43.05 -3.80 4.39
N MET A 63 -43.41 -4.93 3.77
CA MET A 63 -42.50 -6.06 3.49
C MET A 63 -41.08 -5.55 3.17
N PRO A 64 -40.02 -6.21 3.64
CA PRO A 64 -38.66 -5.90 3.23
C PRO A 64 -38.51 -6.32 1.76
N LYS A 65 -38.88 -5.41 0.85
CA LYS A 65 -38.50 -5.48 -0.55
C LYS A 65 -36.98 -5.45 -0.55
N HIS A 66 -36.35 -6.60 -0.82
CA HIS A 66 -34.99 -6.66 -1.34
C HIS A 66 -34.92 -5.69 -2.53
N ARG A 67 -34.44 -4.47 -2.29
CA ARG A 67 -34.05 -3.57 -3.36
C ARG A 67 -32.82 -4.22 -3.97
N PHE A 68 -33.03 -4.99 -5.04
CA PHE A 68 -31.99 -5.17 -6.05
C PHE A 68 -31.60 -3.77 -6.49
N THR A 69 -30.53 -3.24 -5.93
CA THR A 69 -29.95 -1.99 -6.41
C THR A 69 -29.44 -2.29 -7.82
N MET A 70 -29.75 -1.43 -8.79
CA MET A 70 -29.23 -1.54 -10.16
C MET A 70 -27.69 -1.53 -10.21
N ALA A 71 -27.02 -1.21 -9.09
CA ALA A 71 -25.58 -1.41 -8.90
C ALA A 71 -25.17 -2.90 -9.02
N SER A 72 -26.01 -3.86 -8.62
CA SER A 72 -25.72 -5.31 -8.77
C SER A 72 -25.95 -5.83 -10.19
N LEU A 73 -26.82 -5.20 -10.99
CA LEU A 73 -27.00 -5.55 -12.40
C LEU A 73 -25.90 -4.96 -13.30
N ARG A 74 -25.28 -3.85 -12.88
CA ARG A 74 -24.10 -3.29 -13.56
C ARG A 74 -22.87 -4.20 -13.51
N GLY A 75 -22.85 -5.20 -12.61
CA GLY A 75 -21.82 -6.24 -12.55
C GLY A 75 -22.02 -7.36 -13.58
N MET A 76 -23.22 -7.53 -14.14
CA MET A 76 -23.51 -8.60 -15.11
C MET A 76 -23.00 -8.26 -16.51
N GLN A 77 -22.86 -6.96 -16.80
CA GLN A 77 -22.56 -6.42 -18.13
C GLN A 77 -21.11 -5.94 -18.29
N GLN A 78 -20.24 -6.26 -17.33
CA GLN A 78 -18.80 -6.04 -17.51
C GLN A 78 -18.18 -7.19 -18.32
N PRO A 79 -17.25 -6.90 -19.25
CA PRO A 79 -16.51 -7.94 -19.95
C PRO A 79 -15.76 -8.83 -18.95
N ASP A 80 -15.73 -10.14 -19.20
CA ASP A 80 -15.22 -11.11 -18.23
C ASP A 80 -13.74 -10.90 -17.86
N LEU A 81 -12.96 -10.29 -18.75
CA LEU A 81 -11.57 -9.88 -18.48
C LEU A 81 -11.50 -8.80 -17.39
N SER A 82 -12.28 -7.72 -17.54
CA SER A 82 -12.34 -6.63 -16.56
C SER A 82 -12.84 -7.08 -15.19
N LYS A 83 -13.72 -8.09 -15.12
CA LYS A 83 -14.16 -8.70 -13.87
C LYS A 83 -13.03 -9.39 -13.11
N LYS A 84 -12.11 -10.06 -13.83
CA LYS A 84 -10.94 -10.71 -13.22
C LYS A 84 -9.99 -9.67 -12.63
N LEU A 85 -9.66 -8.63 -13.41
CA LEU A 85 -8.79 -7.55 -12.95
C LEU A 85 -9.43 -6.76 -11.80
N TYR A 86 -10.75 -6.56 -11.82
CA TYR A 86 -11.49 -5.98 -10.69
C TYR A 86 -11.31 -6.78 -9.40
N LYS A 87 -11.36 -8.11 -9.46
CA LYS A 87 -11.11 -8.97 -8.28
C LYS A 87 -9.69 -8.81 -7.76
N LEU A 88 -8.69 -8.72 -8.65
CA LEU A 88 -7.30 -8.45 -8.28
C LEU A 88 -7.18 -7.10 -7.56
N ILE A 89 -7.66 -6.01 -8.18
CA ILE A 89 -7.65 -4.65 -7.59
C ILE A 89 -8.35 -4.62 -6.23
N LYS A 90 -9.41 -5.41 -6.06
CA LYS A 90 -10.09 -5.54 -4.78
C LYS A 90 -9.22 -6.26 -3.75
N ALA A 91 -8.58 -7.36 -4.11
CA ALA A 91 -7.67 -8.09 -3.23
C ALA A 91 -6.51 -7.20 -2.77
N GLU A 92 -5.88 -6.46 -3.69
CA GLU A 92 -4.80 -5.51 -3.37
C GLU A 92 -5.22 -4.45 -2.35
N ASN A 93 -6.46 -3.95 -2.43
CA ASN A 93 -6.98 -3.01 -1.42
C ASN A 93 -7.03 -3.62 -0.01
N HIS A 94 -7.25 -4.92 0.12
CA HIS A 94 -7.24 -5.57 1.42
C HIS A 94 -5.81 -5.75 1.93
N ALA A 95 -4.86 -6.04 1.03
CA ALA A 95 -3.45 -6.11 1.37
C ALA A 95 -2.91 -4.74 1.83
N ILE A 96 -3.21 -3.66 1.11
CA ILE A 96 -2.86 -2.28 1.49
C ILE A 96 -3.37 -1.96 2.89
N GLY A 97 -4.66 -2.20 3.16
CA GLY A 97 -5.23 -1.97 4.49
C GLY A 97 -4.59 -2.82 5.61
N ALA A 98 -4.06 -3.99 5.26
CA ALA A 98 -3.30 -4.82 6.21
C ALA A 98 -1.93 -4.20 6.54
N TYR A 99 -1.22 -3.64 5.55
CA TYR A 99 0.04 -2.91 5.78
C TYR A 99 -0.16 -1.63 6.59
N GLU A 100 -1.18 -0.83 6.27
CA GLU A 100 -1.55 0.36 7.07
C GLU A 100 -1.86 -0.01 8.53
N THR A 101 -2.57 -1.13 8.73
CA THR A 101 -2.87 -1.64 10.08
C THR A 101 -1.60 -2.10 10.77
N ALA A 102 -0.72 -2.84 10.09
CA ALA A 102 0.55 -3.27 10.64
C ALA A 102 1.43 -2.09 11.08
N GLY A 103 1.48 -1.01 10.30
CA GLY A 103 2.17 0.23 10.67
C GLY A 103 1.61 0.83 11.97
N ARG A 104 0.29 1.06 12.04
CA ARG A 104 -0.34 1.61 13.25
C ARG A 104 -0.12 0.75 14.50
N GLU A 105 -0.28 -0.57 14.37
CA GLU A 105 -0.05 -1.49 15.49
C GLU A 105 1.43 -1.50 15.92
N ARG A 106 2.37 -1.37 14.96
CA ARG A 106 3.80 -1.29 15.26
C ARG A 106 4.14 -0.05 16.10
N ILE A 107 3.54 1.10 15.79
CA ILE A 107 3.70 2.33 16.60
C ILE A 107 3.18 2.12 18.02
N ALA A 108 1.99 1.50 18.16
CA ALA A 108 1.42 1.21 19.47
C ALA A 108 2.32 0.26 20.29
N ILE A 109 2.88 -0.76 19.65
CA ILE A 109 3.83 -1.69 20.28
C ILE A 109 5.12 -0.96 20.69
N ALA A 110 5.63 -0.05 19.87
CA ALA A 110 6.81 0.75 20.19
C ALA A 110 6.61 1.59 21.46
N GLN A 111 5.44 2.26 21.58
CA GLN A 111 5.10 3.01 22.79
C GLN A 111 5.02 2.10 24.02
N GLN A 112 4.32 0.96 23.90
CA GLN A 112 4.18 0.01 24.99
C GLN A 112 5.54 -0.56 25.45
N LEU A 113 6.48 -0.74 24.54
CA LEU A 113 7.84 -1.19 24.86
C LEU A 113 8.58 -0.16 25.70
N SER A 114 8.51 1.12 25.32
CA SER A 114 9.13 2.23 26.05
C SER A 114 8.51 2.39 27.45
N ASP A 115 7.18 2.41 27.52
CA ASP A 115 6.44 2.53 28.79
C ASP A 115 6.79 1.38 29.75
N TRP A 116 6.88 0.15 29.21
CA TRP A 116 7.24 -1.02 30.00
C TRP A 116 8.67 -0.94 30.52
N GLY A 117 9.63 -0.51 29.68
CA GLY A 117 11.02 -0.40 30.08
C GLY A 117 11.23 0.63 31.17
N GLU A 118 10.58 1.80 31.09
CA GLU A 118 10.60 2.80 32.15
C GLU A 118 10.06 2.24 33.48
N ALA A 119 8.97 1.47 33.42
CA ALA A 119 8.33 0.89 34.61
C ALA A 119 9.18 -0.18 35.33
N THR A 120 10.28 -0.66 34.71
CA THR A 120 11.18 -1.63 35.35
C THR A 120 12.06 -1.02 36.44
N GLY A 121 12.30 0.30 36.38
CA GLY A 121 13.24 0.99 37.27
C GLY A 121 14.71 0.63 37.03
N ASP A 122 15.02 -0.05 35.92
CA ASP A 122 16.38 -0.33 35.45
C ASP A 122 16.76 0.71 34.39
N ASP A 123 17.76 1.54 34.70
CA ASP A 123 18.22 2.62 33.82
C ASP A 123 18.69 2.13 32.45
N ALA A 124 19.38 0.97 32.39
CA ALA A 124 19.87 0.40 31.15
C ALA A 124 18.70 -0.11 30.28
N LEU A 125 17.77 -0.83 30.91
CA LEU A 125 16.61 -1.38 30.21
C LEU A 125 15.66 -0.27 29.74
N SER A 126 15.44 0.75 30.57
CA SER A 126 14.67 1.95 30.22
C SER A 126 15.26 2.64 28.99
N ASP A 127 16.55 2.96 29.02
CA ASP A 127 17.23 3.66 27.93
C ASP A 127 17.27 2.87 26.60
N VAL A 128 17.54 1.56 26.66
CA VAL A 128 17.55 0.69 25.47
C VAL A 128 16.15 0.50 24.91
N SER A 129 15.13 0.32 25.75
CA SER A 129 13.75 0.12 25.32
C SER A 129 13.15 1.35 24.64
N ASP A 130 13.45 2.56 25.13
CA ASP A 130 13.05 3.84 24.53
C ASP A 130 13.61 3.96 23.10
N LYS A 131 14.92 3.73 22.94
CA LYS A 131 15.58 3.80 21.62
C LYS A 131 15.13 2.70 20.67
N LEU A 132 14.84 1.49 21.17
CA LEU A 132 14.21 0.45 20.37
C LEU A 132 12.80 0.87 19.93
N GLY A 133 12.04 1.55 20.80
CA GLY A 133 10.77 2.17 20.46
C GLY A 133 10.90 3.13 19.27
N VAL A 134 11.89 4.03 19.29
CA VAL A 134 12.18 4.95 18.18
C VAL A 134 12.44 4.19 16.87
N LEU A 135 13.32 3.19 16.87
CA LEU A 135 13.60 2.41 15.66
C LEU A 135 12.39 1.58 15.18
N MET A 136 11.56 1.08 16.11
CA MET A 136 10.33 0.36 15.76
C MET A 136 9.26 1.29 15.17
N ALA A 137 9.16 2.53 15.66
CA ALA A 137 8.30 3.54 15.08
C ALA A 137 8.76 3.91 13.66
N GLU A 138 10.07 4.02 13.43
CA GLU A 138 10.61 4.26 12.09
C GLU A 138 10.33 3.08 11.14
N ILE A 139 10.42 1.83 11.60
CA ILE A 139 9.99 0.65 10.81
C ILE A 139 8.51 0.75 10.43
N ALA A 140 7.68 1.30 11.31
CA ALA A 140 6.26 1.50 11.04
C ALA A 140 6.00 2.56 9.96
N GLU A 141 6.77 3.64 9.95
CA GLU A 141 6.73 4.66 8.90
C GLU A 141 7.06 4.06 7.53
N GLN A 142 8.03 3.13 7.48
CA GLN A 142 8.34 2.39 6.24
C GLN A 142 7.18 1.50 5.77
N GLU A 143 6.32 1.00 6.67
CA GLU A 143 5.10 0.27 6.27
C GLU A 143 4.04 1.20 5.67
N ASP A 144 3.89 2.41 6.22
CA ASP A 144 2.94 3.41 5.70
C ASP A 144 3.37 3.91 4.32
N ALA A 145 4.65 4.28 4.16
CA ALA A 145 5.21 4.67 2.87
C ALA A 145 5.02 3.57 1.79
N TYR A 146 5.22 2.30 2.17
CA TYR A 146 4.98 1.18 1.26
C TYR A 146 3.50 1.02 0.90
N ALA A 147 2.58 1.17 1.87
CA ALA A 147 1.15 1.13 1.61
C ALA A 147 0.71 2.24 0.63
N GLN A 148 1.28 3.45 0.75
CA GLN A 148 1.04 4.55 -0.18
C GLN A 148 1.50 4.21 -1.61
N ALA A 149 2.71 3.65 -1.77
CA ALA A 149 3.23 3.23 -3.07
C ALA A 149 2.39 2.09 -3.70
N LEU A 150 1.87 1.18 -2.89
CA LEU A 150 0.95 0.14 -3.37
C LEU A 150 -0.38 0.73 -3.87
N GLU A 151 -0.87 1.85 -3.32
CA GLU A 151 -2.05 2.52 -3.86
C GLU A 151 -1.77 3.19 -5.22
N GLU A 152 -0.54 3.66 -5.46
CA GLU A 152 -0.11 4.15 -6.78
C GLU A 152 -0.10 3.02 -7.81
N TYR A 153 0.56 1.90 -7.51
CA TYR A 153 0.53 0.66 -8.31
C TYR A 153 -0.92 0.25 -8.63
N ARG A 154 -1.78 0.23 -7.60
CA ARG A 154 -3.20 -0.11 -7.75
C ARG A 154 -3.95 0.90 -8.60
N GLY A 155 -3.56 2.17 -8.56
CA GLY A 155 -4.00 3.22 -9.47
C GLY A 155 -3.77 2.87 -10.93
N VAL A 156 -2.58 2.37 -11.27
CA VAL A 156 -2.24 1.93 -12.63
C VAL A 156 -3.08 0.72 -13.06
N LEU A 157 -3.31 -0.26 -12.18
CA LEU A 157 -4.20 -1.39 -12.48
C LEU A 157 -5.65 -0.95 -12.76
N LYS A 158 -6.15 0.06 -12.05
CA LYS A 158 -7.49 0.65 -12.33
C LYS A 158 -7.54 1.24 -13.73
N GLN A 159 -6.45 1.84 -14.22
CA GLN A 159 -6.39 2.36 -15.59
C GLN A 159 -6.55 1.23 -16.61
N ILE A 160 -5.82 0.12 -16.46
CA ILE A 160 -5.94 -1.07 -17.34
C ILE A 160 -7.40 -1.55 -17.40
N ARG A 161 -8.03 -1.75 -16.23
CA ARG A 161 -9.43 -2.21 -16.15
C ARG A 161 -10.40 -1.23 -16.84
N ASN A 162 -10.17 0.07 -16.71
CA ASN A 162 -11.01 1.09 -17.34
C ASN A 162 -10.87 1.04 -18.87
N THR A 163 -9.65 0.89 -19.38
CA THR A 163 -9.40 0.70 -20.81
C THR A 163 -10.08 -0.57 -21.32
N GLU A 164 -9.92 -1.71 -20.63
CA GLU A 164 -10.60 -2.97 -20.98
C GLU A 164 -12.13 -2.81 -21.06
N SER A 165 -12.72 -2.09 -20.09
CA SER A 165 -14.16 -1.84 -20.07
C SER A 165 -14.59 -0.96 -21.23
N SER A 166 -13.85 0.13 -21.50
CA SER A 166 -14.15 1.07 -22.58
C SER A 166 -14.07 0.44 -23.97
N VAL A 167 -13.05 -0.40 -24.22
CA VAL A 167 -12.85 -1.10 -25.50
C VAL A 167 -13.95 -2.14 -25.71
N SER A 168 -14.34 -2.88 -24.67
CA SER A 168 -15.47 -3.80 -24.78
C SER A 168 -16.79 -3.09 -25.10
N ASP A 169 -17.05 -1.94 -24.49
CA ASP A 169 -18.25 -1.15 -24.76
C ASP A 169 -18.24 -0.60 -26.20
N GLU A 170 -17.07 -0.21 -26.71
CA GLU A 170 -16.91 0.24 -28.10
C GLU A 170 -17.15 -0.90 -29.10
N ILE A 171 -16.55 -2.07 -28.88
CA ILE A 171 -16.77 -3.27 -29.70
C ILE A 171 -18.25 -3.69 -29.68
N ALA A 172 -18.91 -3.64 -28.52
CA ALA A 172 -20.33 -3.95 -28.41
C ALA A 172 -21.22 -2.95 -29.18
N LYS A 173 -20.89 -1.65 -29.13
CA LYS A 173 -21.59 -0.61 -29.91
C LYS A 173 -21.42 -0.80 -31.41
N LEU A 174 -20.23 -1.20 -31.88
CA LEU A 174 -19.98 -1.48 -33.30
C LEU A 174 -20.89 -2.61 -33.79
N LYS A 175 -21.00 -3.71 -33.03
CA LYS A 175 -21.90 -4.84 -33.32
C LYS A 175 -23.38 -4.46 -33.32
N TYR A 176 -23.80 -3.51 -32.49
CA TYR A 176 -25.21 -3.12 -32.36
C TYR A 176 -25.69 -2.13 -33.43
N LYS A 177 -24.78 -1.47 -34.15
CA LYS A 177 -25.12 -0.52 -35.23
C LYS A 177 -25.53 -1.20 -36.55
N GLU A 178 -25.45 -2.52 -36.64
CA GLU A 178 -25.73 -3.32 -37.84
C GLU A 178 -27.20 -3.65 -38.23
N PRO A 179 -28.32 -3.15 -37.63
CA PRO A 179 -29.60 -3.84 -37.87
C PRO A 179 -30.53 -3.30 -38.97
N GLN A 180 -30.22 -2.28 -39.78
CA GLN A 180 -31.22 -1.70 -40.71
C GLN A 180 -30.62 -1.05 -41.99
N SER A 181 -30.04 -1.80 -42.92
CA SER A 181 -29.83 -1.29 -44.29
C SER A 181 -30.25 -2.31 -45.35
N THR A 182 -30.98 -1.88 -46.37
CA THR A 182 -31.58 -2.75 -47.39
C THR A 182 -30.67 -3.03 -48.58
N LYS A 183 -29.43 -2.52 -48.57
CA LYS A 183 -28.44 -2.64 -49.66
C LYS A 183 -27.29 -3.55 -49.23
N ILE A 184 -27.28 -4.78 -49.76
CA ILE A 184 -26.31 -5.85 -49.42
C ILE A 184 -24.84 -5.38 -49.53
N VAL A 185 -24.46 -4.73 -50.63
CA VAL A 185 -23.06 -4.26 -50.83
C VAL A 185 -22.66 -3.19 -49.81
N GLN A 186 -23.60 -2.36 -49.35
CA GLN A 186 -23.33 -1.35 -48.33
C GLN A 186 -23.15 -1.99 -46.96
N LEU A 187 -23.96 -3.00 -46.63
CA LEU A 187 -23.79 -3.81 -45.41
C LEU A 187 -22.45 -4.52 -45.37
N GLU A 188 -21.99 -5.08 -46.49
CA GLU A 188 -20.68 -5.74 -46.57
C GLU A 188 -19.53 -4.75 -46.31
N GLN A 189 -19.59 -3.54 -46.89
CA GLN A 189 -18.59 -2.50 -46.66
C GLN A 189 -18.62 -1.97 -45.21
N GLU A 190 -19.81 -1.84 -44.63
CA GLU A 190 -20.00 -1.44 -43.23
C GLU A 190 -19.47 -2.51 -42.25
N LEU A 191 -19.69 -3.79 -42.56
CA LEU A 191 -19.16 -4.92 -41.79
C LEU A 191 -17.62 -4.94 -41.81
N VAL A 192 -17.00 -4.85 -42.99
CA VAL A 192 -15.53 -4.81 -43.11
C VAL A 192 -14.95 -3.63 -42.33
N ARG A 193 -15.63 -2.49 -42.33
CA ARG A 193 -15.23 -1.32 -41.52
C ARG A 193 -15.33 -1.62 -40.02
N ALA A 194 -16.42 -2.23 -39.56
CA ALA A 194 -16.61 -2.60 -38.17
C ALA A 194 -15.58 -3.62 -37.68
N GLU A 195 -15.24 -4.63 -38.50
CA GLU A 195 -14.18 -5.60 -38.22
C GLU A 195 -12.82 -4.92 -38.09
N ALA A 196 -12.46 -4.04 -39.03
CA ALA A 196 -11.21 -3.29 -38.96
C ALA A 196 -11.12 -2.42 -37.69
N GLN A 197 -12.23 -1.77 -37.31
CA GLN A 197 -12.29 -1.00 -36.05
C GLN A 197 -12.15 -1.88 -34.82
N SER A 198 -12.75 -3.08 -34.81
CA SER A 198 -12.57 -4.06 -33.74
C SER A 198 -11.12 -4.51 -33.60
N LEU A 199 -10.43 -4.78 -34.73
CA LEU A 199 -9.02 -5.18 -34.73
C LEU A 199 -8.10 -4.07 -34.19
N VAL A 200 -8.35 -2.81 -34.58
CA VAL A 200 -7.59 -1.66 -34.06
C VAL A 200 -7.81 -1.51 -32.55
N ALA A 201 -9.04 -1.63 -32.07
CA ALA A 201 -9.36 -1.50 -30.65
C ALA A 201 -8.71 -2.63 -29.82
N GLU A 202 -8.71 -3.86 -30.30
CA GLU A 202 -8.04 -5.01 -29.65
C GLU A 202 -6.51 -4.85 -29.61
N ALA A 203 -5.90 -4.35 -30.69
CA ALA A 203 -4.47 -4.07 -30.74
C ALA A 203 -4.09 -2.94 -29.76
N GLN A 204 -4.87 -1.87 -29.72
CA GLN A 204 -4.67 -0.77 -28.76
C GLN A 204 -4.79 -1.24 -27.32
N LEU A 205 -5.82 -2.05 -27.00
CA LEU A 205 -5.98 -2.64 -25.69
C LEU A 205 -4.74 -3.44 -25.29
N THR A 206 -4.26 -4.30 -26.19
CA THR A 206 -3.07 -5.13 -25.95
C THR A 206 -1.84 -4.28 -25.67
N ASN A 207 -1.62 -3.20 -26.43
CA ASN A 207 -0.45 -2.33 -26.26
C ASN A 207 -0.51 -1.56 -24.94
N ILE A 208 -1.66 -0.95 -24.62
CA ILE A 208 -1.86 -0.20 -23.38
C ILE A 208 -1.73 -1.13 -22.17
N THR A 209 -2.35 -2.32 -22.21
CA THR A 209 -2.26 -3.28 -21.12
C THR A 209 -0.81 -3.70 -20.87
N ARG A 210 -0.01 -3.99 -21.91
CA ARG A 210 1.42 -4.33 -21.72
C ARG A 210 2.21 -3.15 -21.14
N GLN A 211 1.99 -1.94 -21.64
CA GLN A 211 2.68 -0.75 -21.15
C GLN A 211 2.38 -0.49 -19.67
N LYS A 212 1.09 -0.45 -19.32
CA LYS A 212 0.64 -0.17 -17.96
C LYS A 212 0.91 -1.31 -16.99
N PHE A 213 0.93 -2.55 -17.46
CA PHE A 213 1.35 -3.68 -16.63
C PHE A 213 2.82 -3.54 -16.20
N LYS A 214 3.70 -3.15 -17.12
CA LYS A 214 5.11 -2.89 -16.79
C LYS A 214 5.26 -1.75 -15.80
N GLU A 215 4.60 -0.62 -16.05
CA GLU A 215 4.58 0.54 -15.16
C GLU A 215 4.08 0.19 -13.76
N ALA A 216 2.97 -0.56 -13.66
CA ALA A 216 2.39 -0.96 -12.38
C ALA A 216 3.39 -1.80 -11.56
N PHE A 217 3.98 -2.82 -12.16
CA PHE A 217 4.90 -3.71 -11.44
C PHE A 217 6.28 -3.09 -11.21
N ASP A 218 6.67 -2.08 -11.99
CA ASP A 218 7.85 -1.25 -11.67
C ASP A 218 7.67 -0.58 -10.30
N ILE A 219 6.57 0.14 -10.12
CA ILE A 219 6.22 0.82 -8.86
C ILE A 219 6.15 -0.18 -7.70
N HIS A 220 5.42 -1.28 -7.88
CA HIS A 220 5.26 -2.29 -6.82
C HIS A 220 6.61 -2.87 -6.37
N LEU A 221 7.44 -3.30 -7.32
CA LEU A 221 8.70 -3.98 -7.02
C LEU A 221 9.74 -3.00 -6.49
N ALA A 222 9.81 -1.79 -7.04
CA ALA A 222 10.67 -0.73 -6.54
C ALA A 222 10.35 -0.40 -5.07
N ALA A 223 9.07 -0.22 -4.75
CA ALA A 223 8.62 0.03 -3.38
C ALA A 223 8.91 -1.14 -2.43
N THR A 224 8.81 -2.38 -2.94
CA THR A 224 9.15 -3.58 -2.14
C THR A 224 10.63 -3.62 -1.79
N ILE A 225 11.50 -3.30 -2.75
CA ILE A 225 12.95 -3.26 -2.57
C ILE A 225 13.31 -2.17 -1.56
N GLU A 226 12.81 -0.94 -1.76
CA GLU A 226 13.06 0.19 -0.86
C GLU A 226 12.66 -0.14 0.59
N ARG A 227 11.43 -0.64 0.79
CA ARG A 227 10.95 -1.04 2.13
C ARG A 227 11.89 -2.06 2.76
N ALA A 228 12.28 -3.09 2.02
CA ALA A 228 13.13 -4.16 2.55
C ALA A 228 14.52 -3.64 2.94
N GLU A 229 15.15 -2.83 2.09
CA GLU A 229 16.48 -2.30 2.35
C GLU A 229 16.51 -1.38 3.57
N LYS A 230 15.54 -0.46 3.67
CA LYS A 230 15.42 0.45 4.83
C LYS A 230 15.12 -0.31 6.12
N GLN A 231 14.23 -1.31 6.09
CA GLN A 231 13.96 -2.16 7.26
C GLN A 231 15.19 -2.98 7.68
N ILE A 232 16.01 -3.44 6.73
CA ILE A 232 17.27 -4.15 7.04
C ILE A 232 18.24 -3.21 7.77
N MET A 233 18.37 -1.95 7.36
CA MET A 233 19.21 -0.95 8.02
C MET A 233 18.76 -0.73 9.47
N LEU A 234 17.48 -0.44 9.67
CA LEU A 234 16.88 -0.23 10.99
C LEU A 234 17.04 -1.47 11.90
N ALA A 235 16.79 -2.66 11.38
CA ALA A 235 16.94 -3.90 12.13
C ALA A 235 18.39 -4.15 12.58
N LYS A 236 19.39 -3.79 11.77
CA LYS A 236 20.80 -3.89 12.15
C LYS A 236 21.13 -2.96 13.31
N GLN A 237 20.67 -1.71 13.27
CA GLN A 237 20.90 -0.74 14.35
C GLN A 237 20.16 -1.14 15.63
N ALA A 238 18.92 -1.65 15.51
CA ALA A 238 18.18 -2.19 16.66
C ALA A 238 18.91 -3.36 17.33
N ARG A 239 19.52 -4.26 16.55
CA ARG A 239 20.37 -5.32 17.11
C ARG A 239 21.65 -4.79 17.75
N ARG A 240 22.20 -3.68 17.26
CA ARG A 240 23.37 -3.04 17.86
C ARG A 240 23.03 -2.41 19.22
N LEU A 241 21.85 -1.83 19.38
CA LEU A 241 21.36 -1.32 20.68
C LEU A 241 21.32 -2.42 21.74
N LEU A 242 20.93 -3.64 21.39
CA LEU A 242 20.87 -4.76 22.35
C LEU A 242 22.23 -5.09 22.97
N ASN A 243 23.34 -4.82 22.28
CA ASN A 243 24.69 -5.05 22.83
C ASN A 243 25.09 -4.02 23.90
N LEU A 244 24.27 -3.00 24.16
CA LEU A 244 24.48 -2.06 25.25
C LEU A 244 23.98 -2.61 26.59
N LEU A 245 23.15 -3.66 26.57
CA LEU A 245 22.61 -4.27 27.77
C LEU A 245 23.56 -5.37 28.26
N ASP A 246 24.02 -5.23 29.51
CA ASP A 246 24.79 -6.27 30.21
C ASP A 246 23.83 -7.31 30.80
N ASP A 247 23.88 -8.54 30.30
CA ASP A 247 23.07 -9.66 30.75
C ASP A 247 23.77 -10.54 31.81
N THR A 248 24.90 -10.07 32.37
CA THR A 248 25.63 -10.76 33.43
C THR A 248 24.74 -10.93 34.68
N PRO A 249 24.49 -12.17 35.15
CA PRO A 249 23.68 -12.40 36.34
C PRO A 249 24.29 -11.78 37.59
N ILE A 250 23.47 -11.10 38.40
CA ILE A 250 23.88 -10.55 39.69
C ILE A 250 23.55 -11.50 40.86
N VAL A 251 24.36 -11.41 41.92
CA VAL A 251 24.10 -12.13 43.17
C VAL A 251 22.96 -11.41 43.92
N PRO A 252 22.00 -12.13 44.54
CA PRO A 252 20.95 -11.49 45.33
C PRO A 252 21.51 -10.55 46.40
N GLY A 253 21.13 -9.27 46.34
CA GLY A 253 21.61 -8.22 47.24
C GLY A 253 22.63 -7.28 46.62
N ASP A 254 23.26 -7.66 45.51
CA ASP A 254 24.11 -6.78 44.70
C ASP A 254 23.26 -5.94 43.73
N ALA A 255 23.78 -4.79 43.33
CA ALA A 255 23.18 -3.94 42.30
C ALA A 255 23.93 -4.13 40.96
N HIS A 256 23.23 -3.95 39.84
CA HIS A 256 23.88 -3.83 38.55
C HIS A 256 24.82 -2.62 38.53
N PRO A 257 25.92 -2.66 37.73
CA PRO A 257 26.73 -1.49 37.46
C PRO A 257 25.88 -0.34 36.91
N ALA A 258 26.31 0.90 37.15
CA ALA A 258 25.67 2.07 36.58
C ALA A 258 25.71 2.00 35.04
N PHE A 259 24.61 2.36 34.40
CA PHE A 259 24.52 2.34 32.95
C PHE A 259 25.25 3.53 32.31
N GLU A 260 26.26 3.25 31.48
CA GLU A 260 27.05 4.27 30.76
C GLU A 260 26.74 4.29 29.25
N GLY A 261 25.80 3.47 28.78
CA GLY A 261 25.51 3.27 27.36
C GLY A 261 24.68 4.37 26.68
N MET A 262 24.26 5.41 27.41
CA MET A 262 23.34 6.44 26.89
C MET A 262 23.85 7.13 25.62
N ASP A 263 25.11 7.58 25.63
CA ASP A 263 25.72 8.28 24.50
C ASP A 263 25.94 7.35 23.30
N ALA A 264 26.35 6.11 23.56
CA ALA A 264 26.49 5.09 22.52
C ALA A 264 25.12 4.77 21.87
N GLY A 265 24.06 4.69 22.67
CA GLY A 265 22.69 4.50 22.18
C GLY A 265 22.23 5.66 21.28
N ARG A 266 22.49 6.92 21.68
CA ARG A 266 22.20 8.09 20.84
C ARG A 266 22.96 8.04 19.52
N GLN A 267 24.25 7.66 19.55
CA GLN A 267 25.02 7.53 18.32
C GLN A 267 24.44 6.47 17.38
N ILE A 268 23.92 5.35 17.91
CA ILE A 268 23.28 4.32 17.08
C ILE A 268 22.03 4.86 16.38
N LEU A 269 21.25 5.73 17.03
CA LEU A 269 20.11 6.38 16.38
C LEU A 269 20.55 7.36 15.28
N ASN A 270 21.59 8.16 15.54
CA ASN A 270 22.15 9.06 14.52
C ASN A 270 22.67 8.27 13.31
N ASP A 271 23.37 7.16 13.56
CA ASP A 271 23.85 6.28 12.49
C ASP A 271 22.67 5.69 11.68
N ALA A 272 21.56 5.36 12.33
CA ALA A 272 20.35 4.88 11.64
C ALA A 272 19.70 5.97 10.77
N GLU A 273 19.62 7.21 11.28
CA GLU A 273 19.11 8.35 10.53
C GLU A 273 20.00 8.64 9.31
N ASP A 274 21.32 8.66 9.49
CA ASP A 274 22.28 8.86 8.42
C ASP A 274 22.22 7.73 7.37
N ASP A 275 22.11 6.47 7.79
CA ASP A 275 21.93 5.33 6.89
C ASP A 275 20.66 5.49 6.02
N LEU A 276 19.53 5.87 6.63
CA LEU A 276 18.28 6.10 5.92
C LEU A 276 18.35 7.30 4.98
N ARG A 277 18.98 8.39 5.41
CA ARG A 277 19.13 9.63 4.63
C ARG A 277 20.05 9.43 3.42
N ASN A 278 21.07 8.59 3.56
CA ASN A 278 22.03 8.29 2.51
C ASN A 278 21.58 7.13 1.60
N TRP A 279 20.47 6.44 1.92
CA TRP A 279 19.92 5.41 1.06
C TRP A 279 19.57 5.97 -0.31
N GLN A 280 19.93 5.22 -1.36
CA GLN A 280 19.60 5.56 -2.75
C GLN A 280 19.10 4.31 -3.47
N PRO A 281 18.11 4.46 -4.39
CA PRO A 281 17.66 3.34 -5.21
C PRO A 281 18.81 2.76 -6.04
N ASN A 282 19.04 1.46 -5.93
CA ASN A 282 20.01 0.73 -6.75
C ASN A 282 19.31 -0.42 -7.49
N MET A 283 18.53 -0.07 -8.52
CA MET A 283 17.76 -1.03 -9.32
C MET A 283 17.95 -0.78 -10.81
N GLU A 284 17.96 -1.86 -11.60
CA GLU A 284 18.04 -1.78 -13.06
C GLU A 284 16.73 -1.19 -13.61
N PRO A 285 16.79 -0.17 -14.50
CA PRO A 285 15.58 0.40 -15.08
C PRO A 285 14.79 -0.61 -15.92
N ILE A 286 13.46 -0.62 -15.76
CA ILE A 286 12.60 -1.43 -16.62
C ILE A 286 12.56 -0.82 -18.04
N LEU A 287 13.19 -1.50 -18.99
CA LEU A 287 13.24 -1.04 -20.39
C LEU A 287 11.86 -1.00 -21.03
N SER A 288 11.38 0.15 -21.52
CA SER A 288 10.11 0.25 -22.24
C SER A 288 10.30 0.46 -23.74
N THR A 289 9.66 -0.39 -24.55
CA THR A 289 9.67 -0.31 -26.02
C THR A 289 8.36 0.28 -26.57
N ALA A 290 7.47 0.76 -25.69
CA ALA A 290 6.13 1.23 -26.08
C ALA A 290 6.16 2.41 -27.09
N GLY A 291 7.26 3.18 -27.11
CA GLY A 291 7.49 4.27 -28.07
C GLY A 291 8.28 3.90 -29.33
N ALA A 292 8.71 2.65 -29.50
CA ALA A 292 9.57 2.25 -30.62
C ALA A 292 8.80 2.02 -31.94
N LEU A 293 7.47 1.98 -31.89
CA LEU A 293 6.65 1.97 -33.09
C LEU A 293 6.64 3.38 -33.69
N SER A 294 7.42 3.55 -34.76
CA SER A 294 7.54 4.79 -35.52
C SER A 294 6.17 5.37 -35.89
N VAL A 295 6.14 6.71 -36.02
CA VAL A 295 5.02 7.57 -36.44
C VAL A 295 4.29 7.12 -37.74
N GLY A 296 4.80 6.10 -38.46
CA GLY A 296 4.20 5.55 -39.68
C GLY A 296 3.40 4.24 -39.52
N ALA A 297 3.31 3.64 -38.34
CA ALA A 297 2.64 2.33 -38.17
C ALA A 297 1.11 2.39 -37.94
N MET A 298 0.52 3.60 -37.94
CA MET A 298 -0.92 3.82 -37.77
C MET A 298 -1.49 4.51 -39.03
N PRO A 299 -2.41 3.89 -39.79
CA PRO A 299 -3.11 4.58 -40.86
C PRO A 299 -4.16 5.51 -40.23
N GLY A 300 -3.87 6.81 -40.15
CA GLY A 300 -4.86 7.80 -39.71
C GLY A 300 -4.37 9.14 -39.16
N GLY A 301 -3.07 9.41 -39.13
CA GLY A 301 -2.55 10.74 -38.75
C GLY A 301 -2.30 11.63 -39.97
N SER A 302 -3.33 12.27 -40.51
CA SER A 302 -3.14 13.39 -41.44
C SER A 302 -2.49 14.56 -40.70
N GLY A 303 -1.17 14.67 -40.80
CA GLY A 303 -0.36 15.70 -40.15
C GLY A 303 0.93 15.97 -40.90
N ARG A 304 0.82 16.33 -42.19
CA ARG A 304 1.71 17.18 -43.00
C ARG A 304 3.10 17.46 -42.40
N ALA A 305 4.07 16.60 -42.71
CA ALA A 305 5.49 16.88 -42.51
C ALA A 305 6.01 17.80 -43.62
N GLY A 306 6.46 19.01 -43.25
CA GLY A 306 7.37 19.82 -44.06
C GLY A 306 8.80 19.66 -43.54
N PRO A 307 9.84 19.67 -44.39
CA PRO A 307 11.21 19.44 -43.95
C PRO A 307 11.84 20.76 -43.49
N GLY A 308 12.42 20.78 -42.29
CA GLY A 308 13.30 21.87 -41.90
C GLY A 308 13.59 21.99 -40.40
N SER A 309 14.89 22.07 -40.12
CA SER A 309 15.53 22.66 -38.93
C SER A 309 15.91 21.75 -37.75
N VAL A 310 17.18 21.37 -37.80
CA VAL A 310 18.18 21.34 -36.71
C VAL A 310 17.90 22.33 -35.59
N VAL A 311 18.07 21.92 -34.32
CA VAL A 311 18.57 22.68 -33.13
C VAL A 311 18.85 21.63 -32.02
N GLN A 312 20.09 21.16 -31.79
CA GLN A 312 21.12 21.65 -30.85
C GLN A 312 20.62 22.01 -29.44
N GLY A 313 21.07 21.28 -28.42
CA GLY A 313 20.71 21.53 -27.02
C GLY A 313 21.40 22.75 -26.40
N SER A 314 20.92 23.15 -25.22
CA SER A 314 21.77 23.50 -24.08
C SER A 314 20.91 23.78 -22.83
N GLU A 315 21.57 23.60 -21.70
CA GLU A 315 21.24 24.07 -20.36
C GLU A 315 20.82 25.54 -20.31
N THR A 316 20.07 25.92 -19.29
CA THR A 316 20.05 27.31 -18.80
C THR A 316 20.04 27.36 -17.28
N GLY A 317 21.14 27.91 -16.74
CA GLY A 317 21.21 28.52 -15.43
C GLY A 317 21.39 30.04 -15.55
N GLN A 318 20.61 30.76 -14.75
CA GLN A 318 20.86 32.04 -14.01
C GLN A 318 21.36 33.35 -14.69
N GLY A 319 20.72 34.45 -14.23
CA GLY A 319 21.27 35.83 -14.10
C GLY A 319 20.59 36.89 -15.01
N ILE A 320 20.26 38.14 -14.64
CA ILE A 320 20.65 39.09 -13.57
C ILE A 320 19.65 40.31 -13.53
N GLU A 321 19.45 40.87 -12.31
CA GLU A 321 19.15 42.25 -11.81
C GLU A 321 18.37 43.36 -12.58
N ALA A 322 17.55 44.10 -11.80
CA ALA A 322 17.47 45.58 -11.82
C ALA A 322 16.87 46.15 -10.51
N THR A 323 17.44 47.26 -10.01
CA THR A 323 17.23 47.89 -8.67
C THR A 323 16.52 49.25 -8.72
N GLU A 324 15.73 49.53 -7.68
CA GLU A 324 15.11 50.73 -7.05
C GLU A 324 15.25 52.19 -7.59
N GLN A 325 14.22 53.04 -7.41
CA GLN A 325 14.09 54.03 -6.30
C GLN A 325 12.90 55.04 -6.35
N SER A 326 12.36 55.35 -5.15
CA SER A 326 11.65 56.58 -4.66
C SER A 326 10.24 56.92 -5.19
N GLY A 327 9.26 57.49 -4.46
CA GLY A 327 9.13 58.01 -3.09
C GLY A 327 8.10 59.17 -3.01
N LEU A 328 7.08 59.05 -2.15
CA LEU A 328 6.27 60.08 -1.45
C LEU A 328 5.04 60.82 -2.09
N ASP A 329 3.89 60.55 -1.45
CA ASP A 329 2.94 61.47 -0.78
C ASP A 329 1.92 62.33 -1.58
N ARG A 330 0.60 62.05 -1.38
CA ARG A 330 -0.40 62.98 -0.76
C ARG A 330 -1.88 62.57 -0.97
N GLY A 331 -2.65 62.66 0.13
CA GLY A 331 -4.06 63.15 0.18
C GLY A 331 -5.18 62.12 -0.04
N ALA A 332 -5.85 61.55 0.97
CA ALA A 332 -6.80 62.11 1.94
C ALA A 332 -8.31 62.01 1.55
N ARG A 333 -9.06 61.25 2.37
CA ARG A 333 -10.50 61.37 2.76
C ARG A 333 -11.53 61.03 1.64
N SER A 334 -12.73 60.46 1.87
CA SER A 334 -13.64 60.46 3.02
C SER A 334 -14.68 59.32 2.90
N ARG A 335 -15.26 58.92 4.05
CA ARG A 335 -16.45 58.08 4.22
C ARG A 335 -17.77 58.86 3.98
N SER A 336 -18.85 58.16 3.59
CA SER A 336 -20.28 58.27 4.02
C SER A 336 -21.21 57.89 2.85
N ALA A 337 -22.01 56.82 2.89
CA ALA A 337 -23.23 56.57 3.66
C ALA A 337 -24.45 57.45 3.29
N SER A 338 -25.56 56.76 3.01
CA SER A 338 -26.97 57.17 3.00
C SER A 338 -27.58 57.84 1.75
N ALA A 339 -28.53 57.12 1.14
CA ALA A 339 -29.83 57.67 0.73
C ALA A 339 -30.89 56.55 0.70
N GLU A 340 -31.87 56.68 1.59
CA GLU A 340 -33.14 55.95 1.63
C GLU A 340 -34.00 56.25 0.40
N SER A 341 -34.80 55.28 -0.04
CA SER A 341 -36.13 55.54 -0.58
C SER A 341 -37.07 54.41 -0.19
N GLN A 342 -38.09 54.79 0.58
CA GLN A 342 -39.18 53.98 1.07
C GLN A 342 -40.18 53.64 -0.05
N ASN A 343 -40.91 52.52 0.11
CA ASN A 343 -42.37 52.48 0.34
C ASN A 343 -43.18 51.46 -0.50
N ARG A 344 -44.24 50.96 0.15
CA ARG A 344 -45.41 50.15 -0.27
C ARG A 344 -45.27 48.62 -0.19
N VAL A 345 -45.74 47.96 0.87
CA VAL A 345 -47.13 47.74 1.37
C VAL A 345 -47.86 46.62 0.61
N ALA A 346 -48.30 45.64 1.41
CA ALA A 346 -49.05 44.46 1.07
C ALA A 346 -50.49 44.73 0.60
N SER A 347 -51.00 43.88 -0.30
CA SER A 347 -52.26 43.12 -0.17
C SER A 347 -52.64 42.53 -1.53
N GLY A 348 -52.88 41.23 -1.54
CA GLY A 348 -53.33 40.42 -2.67
C GLY A 348 -53.29 38.96 -2.29
#